data_AF-E5CD46-F1
#
_entry.id   AF-E5CD46-F1
#
_cell.length_a   1.000
_cell.length_b   1.000
_cell.length_c   1.000
_cell.angle_alpha   90.00
_cell.angle_beta   90.00
_cell.angle_gamma   90.00
#
_symmetry.space_group_name_H-M   'P 1'
#
loop_
_entity.id
_entity.type
_entity.pdbx_description
1 polymer ?
#
loop_
_entity_poly.entity_id
_entity_poly.type
_entity_poly.pdbx_seq_one_letter_code
_entity_poly.pdbx_strand_id
1 'polypeptide(L)'
;MKTFTLLFIIYMLSAYGSYAVAFDNIVGKVTCGQKPVSNVLVSDGVEVVKTNAEGYFHFNSKKEDGYVFISVPGNYEVDHIGIIPNHFARLKKGYSEVDTVNFHLTKRENKDCEIFMFTDIHLTNDRVDNDLPQFGKTFYPDIVSQIKARANKPVYAICLGDMTTDVKWHINHYALPEYLETMKDFPIPVYHAMGNHDNERKVIENISDWDFYGESVYKDVIGPNYYSFNIGAWHVMILDNIITGGPVKKNGKLNYQFTYRIDDQQMEWIKKDLSFMPKNTPIMVGMHVPPLKYTGMKNGVLETDYDFENAKEFLDCFAEFNQVQIFAGHTHRSSNYVYGDNITLHNLPSASAVSWKINGETSRLISEDGSPAGYWIIKVKGDNLQWQFKAAERDLEKSQFFVYDLNCVPEQFGGSKDSNEILINIYNWDPDWKIEVTENGRSLDVSHCWTRDPLYRLIRSDEDALPGRPTAFLANYNSHMFKVKAANAKSPISIRITDGFGNVYKTMMKRPKKFSWDME
;
A
#
# COMPACT_ATOMS: atom_id res chain seq x y z
N MET A 1 38.71 -7.67 80.46
CA MET A 1 39.65 -8.13 79.42
C MET A 1 38.94 -9.21 78.62
N LYS A 2 38.67 -8.97 77.32
CA LYS A 2 38.01 -9.87 76.33
C LYS A 2 36.50 -10.08 76.64
N THR A 3 35.52 -9.99 75.74
CA THR A 3 35.51 -10.15 74.28
C THR A 3 34.22 -9.49 73.76
N PHE A 4 34.33 -8.34 73.09
CA PHE A 4 33.38 -7.90 72.08
C PHE A 4 34.01 -8.29 70.75
N THR A 5 33.25 -8.88 69.83
CA THR A 5 33.32 -8.72 68.35
C THR A 5 32.70 -9.94 67.67
N LEU A 6 31.95 -9.67 66.60
CA LEU A 6 31.60 -10.59 65.50
C LEU A 6 30.28 -11.35 65.61
N LEU A 7 29.15 -10.65 65.53
CA LEU A 7 27.91 -11.22 64.99
C LEU A 7 26.91 -10.13 64.56
N PHE A 8 27.35 -9.16 63.74
CA PHE A 8 26.44 -8.19 63.12
C PHE A 8 26.98 -7.60 61.80
N ILE A 9 27.66 -8.41 60.97
CA ILE A 9 28.03 -8.02 59.59
C ILE A 9 27.93 -9.24 58.65
N ILE A 10 26.75 -9.88 58.55
CA ILE A 10 26.45 -10.81 57.43
C ILE A 10 24.97 -10.68 57.01
N TYR A 11 24.37 -9.49 57.11
CA TYR A 11 22.99 -9.26 56.60
C TYR A 11 22.78 -7.85 56.03
N MET A 12 23.83 -7.25 55.46
CA MET A 12 23.78 -5.96 54.75
C MET A 12 24.71 -6.01 53.52
N LEU A 13 24.62 -7.10 52.74
CA LEU A 13 25.40 -7.24 51.49
C LEU A 13 24.74 -8.13 50.43
N SER A 14 23.41 -8.31 50.48
CA SER A 14 22.65 -9.06 49.46
C SER A 14 21.47 -8.27 48.89
N ALA A 15 21.62 -6.95 48.81
CA ALA A 15 20.71 -6.07 48.08
C ALA A 15 21.49 -4.99 47.31
N TYR A 16 22.64 -5.34 46.75
CA TYR A 16 23.06 -4.71 45.51
C TYR A 16 22.34 -5.46 44.41
N GLY A 17 21.09 -5.06 44.15
CA GLY A 17 20.50 -5.30 42.84
C GLY A 17 21.51 -4.78 41.84
N SER A 18 22.05 -5.66 41.02
CA SER A 18 22.83 -5.31 39.86
C SER A 18 21.93 -4.47 38.96
N TYR A 19 21.95 -3.15 39.15
CA TYR A 19 21.63 -2.22 38.08
C TYR A 19 22.73 -2.44 37.05
N ALA A 20 22.51 -3.41 36.16
CA ALA A 20 23.22 -3.44 34.90
C ALA A 20 22.91 -2.08 34.28
N VAL A 21 23.90 -1.18 34.27
CA VAL A 21 23.82 0.03 33.46
C VAL A 21 23.64 -0.50 32.05
N ALA A 22 22.44 -0.32 31.48
CA ALA A 22 22.19 -0.65 30.09
C ALA A 22 23.21 0.18 29.29
N PHE A 23 24.20 -0.50 28.73
CA PHE A 23 25.21 0.14 27.91
C PHE A 23 24.66 0.23 26.48
N ASP A 24 24.77 1.40 25.87
CA ASP A 24 24.29 1.59 24.50
C ASP A 24 25.06 0.70 23.54
N ASN A 25 24.32 -0.16 22.84
CA ASN A 25 24.88 -1.19 21.97
C ASN A 25 24.56 -0.94 20.48
N ILE A 26 23.84 0.15 20.19
CA ILE A 26 23.74 0.77 18.88
C ILE A 26 24.16 2.23 19.04
N VAL A 27 25.17 2.64 18.29
CA VAL A 27 25.68 4.02 18.30
C VAL A 27 25.92 4.49 16.88
N GLY A 28 25.93 5.80 16.66
CA GLY A 28 26.11 6.27 15.30
C GLY A 28 26.01 7.77 15.11
N LYS A 29 26.06 8.16 13.83
CA LYS A 29 25.97 9.56 13.42
C LYS A 29 25.18 9.73 12.12
N VAL A 30 24.35 10.77 12.06
CA VAL A 30 23.70 11.22 10.83
C VAL A 30 24.36 12.50 10.33
N THR A 31 24.72 12.51 9.05
CA THR A 31 25.44 13.62 8.41
C THR A 31 24.85 13.98 7.06
N CYS A 32 25.02 15.23 6.64
CA CYS A 32 24.81 15.66 5.26
C CYS A 32 26.11 16.29 4.73
N GLY A 33 26.75 15.60 3.79
CA GLY A 33 28.17 15.84 3.51
C GLY A 33 28.98 15.70 4.80
N GLN A 34 29.75 16.73 5.15
CA GLN A 34 30.55 16.74 6.39
C GLN A 34 29.81 17.33 7.61
N LYS A 35 28.58 17.81 7.44
CA LYS A 35 27.84 18.51 8.50
C LYS A 35 26.96 17.53 9.29
N PRO A 36 26.90 17.64 10.62
CA PRO A 36 25.96 16.86 11.41
C PRO A 36 24.51 17.27 11.11
N VAL A 37 23.59 16.32 11.27
CA VAL A 37 22.14 16.59 11.18
C VAL A 37 21.49 16.19 12.51
N SER A 38 20.98 17.19 13.21
CA SER A 38 20.31 17.04 14.52
C SER A 38 18.82 16.71 14.38
N ASN A 39 18.22 16.16 15.43
CA ASN A 39 16.79 15.83 15.53
C ASN A 39 16.27 14.83 14.47
N VAL A 40 17.17 14.05 13.87
CA VAL A 40 16.77 12.91 13.01
C VAL A 40 16.30 11.79 13.92
N LEU A 41 15.11 11.26 13.66
CA LEU A 41 14.63 10.08 14.38
C LEU A 41 15.42 8.86 13.91
N VAL A 42 15.83 8.03 14.87
CA VAL A 42 16.54 6.78 14.65
C VAL A 42 15.84 5.70 15.45
N SER A 43 15.59 4.56 14.82
CA SER A 43 14.78 3.48 15.39
C SER A 43 15.24 2.11 14.91
N ASP A 44 15.07 1.10 15.74
CA ASP A 44 15.27 -0.32 15.40
C ASP A 44 13.94 -1.10 15.30
N GLY A 45 12.80 -0.42 15.46
CA GLY A 45 11.47 -1.03 15.51
C GLY A 45 10.88 -1.04 16.93
N VAL A 46 11.70 -0.82 17.96
CA VAL A 46 11.28 -0.79 19.38
C VAL A 46 11.63 0.56 20.00
N GLU A 47 12.91 0.93 19.90
CA GLU A 47 13.42 2.18 20.40
C GLU A 47 13.31 3.28 19.36
N VAL A 48 13.05 4.50 19.81
CA VAL A 48 13.01 5.70 18.95
C VAL A 48 13.73 6.82 19.68
N VAL A 49 14.84 7.29 19.10
CA VAL A 49 15.66 8.36 19.65
C VAL A 49 15.90 9.46 18.62
N LYS A 50 16.35 10.64 19.08
CA LYS A 50 16.76 11.76 18.22
C LYS A 50 18.27 11.89 18.19
N THR A 51 18.82 12.22 17.03
CA THR A 51 20.20 12.69 16.97
C THR A 51 20.37 14.00 17.74
N ASN A 52 21.49 14.15 18.44
CA ASN A 52 21.84 15.38 19.14
C ASN A 52 22.31 16.50 18.19
N ALA A 53 22.74 17.65 18.72
CA ALA A 53 23.21 18.80 17.94
C ALA A 53 24.41 18.45 17.03
N GLU A 54 25.25 17.53 17.48
CA GLU A 54 26.41 17.03 16.75
C GLU A 54 26.06 15.83 15.85
N GLY A 55 24.78 15.47 15.71
CA GLY A 55 24.27 14.42 14.83
C GLY A 55 24.45 13.00 15.35
N TYR A 56 24.90 12.82 16.60
CA TYR A 56 25.09 11.49 17.20
C TYR A 56 23.79 10.93 17.76
N PHE A 57 23.65 9.61 17.68
CA PHE A 57 22.63 8.84 18.37
C PHE A 57 23.26 7.65 19.09
N HIS A 58 22.61 7.21 20.16
CA HIS A 58 22.96 6.00 20.89
C HIS A 58 21.74 5.50 21.67
N PHE A 59 21.56 4.19 21.74
CA PHE A 59 20.55 3.55 22.58
C PHE A 59 20.91 2.09 22.86
N ASN A 60 20.32 1.54 23.92
CA ASN A 60 20.38 0.12 24.22
C ASN A 60 19.17 -0.58 23.59
N SER A 61 19.43 -1.65 22.85
CA SER A 61 18.44 -2.41 22.12
C SER A 61 18.71 -3.90 22.25
N LYS A 62 17.67 -4.74 22.22
CA LYS A 62 17.85 -6.18 22.12
C LYS A 62 18.29 -6.65 20.73
N LYS A 63 18.17 -5.79 19.72
CA LYS A 63 18.45 -6.04 18.30
C LYS A 63 17.62 -7.20 17.73
N GLU A 64 16.40 -7.38 18.23
CA GLU A 64 15.51 -8.51 17.87
C GLU A 64 15.29 -8.55 16.35
N ASP A 65 15.07 -7.39 15.73
CA ASP A 65 14.81 -7.28 14.28
C ASP A 65 16.07 -7.23 13.39
N GLY A 66 17.27 -7.11 13.98
CA GLY A 66 18.53 -7.14 13.25
C GLY A 66 18.80 -5.93 12.33
N TYR A 67 18.05 -4.83 12.47
CA TYR A 67 18.28 -3.59 11.71
C TYR A 67 18.16 -2.34 12.58
N VAL A 68 18.63 -1.22 12.03
CA VAL A 68 18.37 0.15 12.53
C VAL A 68 18.11 1.05 11.33
N PHE A 69 17.17 1.98 11.44
CA PHE A 69 16.78 2.91 10.39
C PHE A 69 16.65 4.34 10.89
N ILE A 70 16.64 5.28 9.95
CA ILE A 70 16.35 6.69 10.20
C ILE A 70 15.04 7.10 9.54
N SER A 71 14.29 7.97 10.22
CA SER A 71 13.24 8.74 9.55
C SER A 71 13.92 9.86 8.76
N VAL A 72 14.15 9.61 7.47
CA VAL A 72 14.82 10.55 6.56
C VAL A 72 14.13 11.92 6.69
N PRO A 73 14.83 12.99 7.11
CA PRO A 73 14.18 14.27 7.34
C PRO A 73 13.65 14.90 6.05
N GLY A 74 12.63 15.73 6.17
CA GLY A 74 12.09 16.48 5.04
C GLY A 74 13.19 17.34 4.41
N ASN A 75 13.18 17.42 3.08
CA ASN A 75 14.20 18.05 2.25
C ASN A 75 15.58 17.37 2.24
N TYR A 76 15.63 16.09 2.60
CA TYR A 76 16.80 15.22 2.45
C TYR A 76 16.44 13.93 1.71
N GLU A 77 17.46 13.30 1.16
CA GLU A 77 17.41 11.98 0.53
C GLU A 77 18.58 11.14 1.03
N VAL A 78 18.44 9.82 0.91
CA VAL A 78 19.50 8.84 1.10
C VAL A 78 19.95 8.30 -0.26
N ASP A 79 21.18 7.82 -0.34
CA ASP A 79 21.60 6.98 -1.46
C ASP A 79 20.80 5.66 -1.47
N HIS A 80 20.96 4.85 -2.51
CA HIS A 80 20.24 3.58 -2.65
C HIS A 80 21.13 2.50 -3.27
N ILE A 81 20.78 1.24 -3.03
CA ILE A 81 21.39 0.06 -3.67
C ILE A 81 20.30 -0.60 -4.51
N GLY A 82 20.49 -0.64 -5.83
CA GLY A 82 19.41 -1.03 -6.75
C GLY A 82 18.21 -0.11 -6.52
N ILE A 83 17.05 -0.68 -6.19
CA ILE A 83 15.84 0.08 -5.86
C ILE A 83 15.63 0.29 -4.35
N ILE A 84 16.53 -0.19 -3.48
CA ILE A 84 16.35 -0.10 -2.03
C ILE A 84 17.03 1.16 -1.47
N PRO A 85 16.30 2.08 -0.84
CA PRO A 85 16.91 3.26 -0.21
C PRO A 85 17.75 2.89 1.03
N ASN A 86 18.94 3.47 1.17
CA ASN A 86 19.88 3.25 2.29
C ASN A 86 19.49 4.05 3.56
N HIS A 87 18.20 4.01 3.91
CA HIS A 87 17.67 4.63 5.14
C HIS A 87 17.80 3.70 6.35
N PHE A 88 18.28 2.47 6.16
CA PHE A 88 18.52 1.50 7.21
C PHE A 88 19.88 0.81 7.07
N ALA A 89 20.31 0.13 8.11
CA ALA A 89 21.49 -0.71 8.13
C ALA A 89 21.23 -2.01 8.91
N ARG A 90 21.88 -3.09 8.49
CA ARG A 90 21.88 -4.37 9.20
C ARG A 90 22.79 -4.30 10.42
N LEU A 91 22.29 -4.77 11.55
CA LEU A 91 23.08 -5.00 12.76
C LEU A 91 23.76 -6.36 12.65
N LYS A 92 25.04 -6.43 12.99
CA LYS A 92 25.86 -7.63 12.74
C LYS A 92 26.32 -8.32 14.03
N LYS A 93 26.17 -7.66 15.17
CA LYS A 93 26.72 -8.13 16.44
C LYS A 93 25.62 -8.44 17.43
N GLY A 94 25.93 -9.32 18.39
CA GLY A 94 25.00 -9.70 19.44
C GLY A 94 24.66 -8.54 20.38
N TYR A 95 23.75 -8.82 21.32
CA TYR A 95 23.28 -7.87 22.33
C TYR A 95 24.42 -7.21 23.14
N SER A 96 25.46 -7.98 23.50
CA SER A 96 26.56 -7.51 24.35
C SER A 96 27.62 -6.68 23.60
N GLU A 97 27.45 -6.44 22.31
CA GLU A 97 28.44 -5.80 21.45
C GLU A 97 27.90 -4.54 20.79
N VAL A 98 28.77 -3.56 20.54
CA VAL A 98 28.39 -2.28 19.90
C VAL A 98 28.39 -2.40 18.38
N ASP A 99 27.24 -2.15 17.76
CA ASP A 99 27.17 -1.79 16.34
C ASP A 99 27.34 -0.27 16.20
N THR A 100 28.21 0.15 15.28
CA THR A 100 28.39 1.56 14.92
C THR A 100 27.86 1.78 13.52
N VAL A 101 26.80 2.57 13.40
CA VAL A 101 26.08 2.79 12.14
C VAL A 101 26.06 4.27 11.81
N ASN A 102 26.47 4.64 10.60
CA ASN A 102 26.41 6.03 10.16
C ASN A 102 25.48 6.15 8.96
N PHE A 103 24.67 7.20 8.96
CA PHE A 103 23.79 7.53 7.86
C PHE A 103 24.26 8.81 7.18
N HIS A 104 24.22 8.80 5.86
CA HIS A 104 24.64 9.90 5.01
C HIS A 104 23.44 10.38 4.20
N LEU A 105 23.17 11.68 4.30
CA LEU A 105 22.07 12.36 3.65
C LEU A 105 22.58 13.30 2.57
N THR A 106 21.77 13.47 1.53
CA THR A 106 21.93 14.52 0.53
C THR A 106 20.78 15.51 0.66
N LYS A 107 21.05 16.81 0.55
CA LYS A 107 19.97 17.81 0.53
C LYS A 107 19.22 17.73 -0.78
N ARG A 108 17.90 17.70 -0.69
CA ARG A 108 17.00 17.75 -1.84
C ARG A 108 15.72 18.47 -1.43
N GLU A 109 15.44 19.63 -2.01
CA GLU A 109 14.13 20.27 -1.80
C GLU A 109 13.02 19.36 -2.32
N ASN A 110 12.13 18.89 -1.45
CA ASN A 110 11.09 17.91 -1.79
C ASN A 110 9.68 18.28 -1.29
N LYS A 111 9.44 19.57 -1.05
CA LYS A 111 8.08 20.09 -0.77
C LYS A 111 7.15 20.11 -1.99
N ASP A 112 7.68 20.06 -3.20
CA ASP A 112 6.93 19.93 -4.45
C ASP A 112 7.48 18.72 -5.19
N CYS A 113 6.77 17.60 -5.08
CA CYS A 113 7.21 16.33 -5.62
C CYS A 113 6.01 15.46 -6.02
N GLU A 114 6.29 14.35 -6.69
CA GLU A 114 5.28 13.34 -7.03
C GLU A 114 5.68 11.99 -6.45
N ILE A 115 4.70 11.26 -5.91
CA ILE A 115 4.86 9.90 -5.41
C ILE A 115 4.08 8.96 -6.33
N PHE A 116 4.77 7.97 -6.88
CA PHE A 116 4.18 6.88 -7.64
C PHE A 116 3.91 5.71 -6.69
N MET A 117 2.64 5.43 -6.45
CA MET A 117 2.22 4.43 -5.47
C MET A 117 1.54 3.25 -6.17
N PHE A 118 2.00 2.04 -5.88
CA PHE A 118 1.52 0.81 -6.51
C PHE A 118 1.56 -0.35 -5.51
N THR A 119 0.90 -1.45 -5.85
CA THR A 119 0.70 -2.59 -4.94
C THR A 119 0.36 -3.85 -5.73
N ASP A 120 0.46 -5.01 -5.09
CA ASP A 120 -0.07 -6.28 -5.59
C ASP A 120 0.48 -6.59 -7.00
N ILE A 121 1.81 -6.60 -7.13
CA ILE A 121 2.48 -6.95 -8.39
C ILE A 121 2.39 -8.46 -8.62
N HIS A 122 2.41 -9.32 -7.60
CA HIS A 122 2.22 -10.78 -7.74
C HIS A 122 3.06 -11.46 -8.83
N LEU A 123 4.36 -11.15 -8.90
CA LEU A 123 5.24 -11.88 -9.80
C LEU A 123 5.54 -13.30 -9.26
N THR A 124 5.58 -14.26 -10.16
CA THR A 124 5.63 -15.70 -9.90
C THR A 124 6.58 -16.45 -10.81
N ASN A 125 6.99 -15.89 -11.96
CA ASN A 125 7.73 -16.60 -13.01
C ASN A 125 7.02 -17.88 -13.48
N ASP A 126 5.69 -17.83 -13.54
CA ASP A 126 4.87 -18.95 -13.99
C ASP A 126 4.64 -18.82 -15.50
N ARG A 127 5.10 -19.81 -16.27
CA ARG A 127 4.97 -19.78 -17.74
C ARG A 127 3.54 -19.87 -18.22
N VAL A 128 2.64 -20.44 -17.41
CA VAL A 128 1.21 -20.54 -17.73
C VAL A 128 0.53 -19.21 -17.45
N ASP A 129 0.82 -18.59 -16.30
CA ASP A 129 0.25 -17.29 -15.95
C ASP A 129 0.85 -16.16 -16.82
N ASN A 130 2.05 -16.39 -17.36
CA ASN A 130 2.77 -15.49 -18.25
C ASN A 130 2.91 -14.08 -17.64
N ASP A 131 3.17 -14.03 -16.35
CA ASP A 131 3.19 -12.83 -15.51
C ASP A 131 4.35 -11.89 -15.85
N LEU A 132 5.59 -12.39 -15.90
CA LEU A 132 6.76 -11.56 -16.18
C LEU A 132 6.67 -10.86 -17.56
N PRO A 133 6.33 -11.55 -18.67
CA PRO A 133 6.19 -10.88 -19.96
C PRO A 133 5.04 -9.86 -19.99
N GLN A 134 3.94 -10.12 -19.28
CA GLN A 134 2.83 -9.16 -19.21
C GLN A 134 3.18 -7.93 -18.40
N PHE A 135 3.77 -8.11 -17.23
CA PHE A 135 4.29 -7.02 -16.41
C PHE A 135 5.27 -6.14 -17.20
N GLY A 136 6.23 -6.77 -17.90
CA GLY A 136 7.23 -6.09 -18.72
C GLY A 136 6.70 -5.42 -19.98
N LYS A 137 5.50 -5.80 -20.46
CA LYS A 137 4.86 -5.21 -21.65
C LYS A 137 3.85 -4.11 -21.30
N THR A 138 3.20 -4.21 -20.15
CA THR A 138 2.03 -3.38 -19.79
C THR A 138 2.38 -2.37 -18.70
N PHE A 139 2.34 -2.79 -17.44
CA PHE A 139 2.52 -1.94 -16.27
C PHE A 139 3.91 -1.30 -16.19
N TYR A 140 4.97 -2.11 -16.26
CA TYR A 140 6.34 -1.63 -16.04
C TYR A 140 6.78 -0.51 -17.00
N PRO A 141 6.63 -0.64 -18.35
CA PRO A 141 7.00 0.44 -19.25
C PRO A 141 6.13 1.69 -19.07
N ASP A 142 4.84 1.55 -18.73
CA ASP A 142 3.95 2.68 -18.51
C ASP A 142 4.38 3.53 -17.30
N ILE A 143 4.60 2.90 -16.14
CA ILE A 143 5.02 3.61 -14.92
C ILE A 143 6.42 4.22 -15.08
N VAL A 144 7.36 3.49 -15.70
CA VAL A 144 8.71 4.01 -15.95
C VAL A 144 8.67 5.22 -16.88
N SER A 145 7.82 5.20 -17.91
CA SER A 145 7.60 6.34 -18.80
C SER A 145 7.05 7.54 -18.04
N GLN A 146 6.06 7.35 -17.16
CA GLN A 146 5.52 8.44 -16.35
C GLN A 146 6.56 9.02 -15.40
N ILE A 147 7.36 8.19 -14.71
CA ILE A 147 8.42 8.67 -13.81
C ILE A 147 9.46 9.48 -14.60
N LYS A 148 9.94 8.96 -15.72
CA LYS A 148 10.93 9.66 -16.58
C LYS A 148 10.41 11.00 -17.09
N ALA A 149 9.11 11.13 -17.35
CA ALA A 149 8.49 12.39 -17.75
C ALA A 149 8.52 13.48 -16.65
N ARG A 150 8.84 13.15 -15.38
CA ARG A 150 8.96 14.09 -14.25
C ARG A 150 10.42 14.43 -13.89
N ALA A 151 11.40 14.16 -14.75
CA ALA A 151 12.83 14.30 -14.44
C ALA A 151 13.28 15.65 -13.84
N ASN A 152 12.50 16.72 -13.98
CA ASN A 152 12.82 18.06 -13.48
C ASN A 152 12.34 18.34 -12.03
N LYS A 153 11.69 17.39 -11.37
CA LYS A 153 11.25 17.51 -9.97
C LYS A 153 11.63 16.26 -9.16
N PRO A 154 11.68 16.31 -7.82
CA PRO A 154 11.80 15.11 -7.00
C PRO A 154 10.62 14.16 -7.25
N VAL A 155 10.93 12.88 -7.35
CA VAL A 155 9.95 11.80 -7.57
C VAL A 155 10.29 10.65 -6.65
N TYR A 156 9.28 10.10 -6.00
CA TYR A 156 9.40 8.97 -5.08
C TYR A 156 8.49 7.82 -5.55
N ALA A 157 8.80 6.60 -5.11
CA ALA A 157 7.94 5.44 -5.32
C ALA A 157 7.66 4.71 -4.01
N ILE A 158 6.43 4.23 -3.85
CA ILE A 158 5.99 3.43 -2.71
C ILE A 158 5.27 2.19 -3.23
N CYS A 159 5.70 1.01 -2.79
CA CYS A 159 5.06 -0.27 -3.05
C CYS A 159 4.35 -0.75 -1.79
N LEU A 160 3.03 -0.98 -1.83
CA LEU A 160 2.23 -1.34 -0.64
C LEU A 160 2.14 -2.86 -0.40
N GLY A 161 3.16 -3.61 -0.81
CA GLY A 161 3.25 -5.06 -0.60
C GLY A 161 2.77 -5.91 -1.78
N ASP A 162 2.88 -7.22 -1.59
CA ASP A 162 2.59 -8.29 -2.55
C ASP A 162 3.37 -8.11 -3.86
N MET A 163 4.68 -7.92 -3.74
CA MET A 163 5.57 -7.82 -4.90
C MET A 163 5.65 -9.15 -5.66
N THR A 164 5.57 -10.26 -4.91
CA THR A 164 5.68 -11.62 -5.43
C THR A 164 4.48 -12.48 -5.00
N THR A 165 4.50 -13.78 -5.30
CA THR A 165 3.56 -14.73 -4.68
C THR A 165 4.33 -15.83 -3.96
N ASP A 166 4.43 -15.75 -2.64
CA ASP A 166 5.08 -16.71 -1.75
C ASP A 166 4.87 -18.21 -2.05
N VAL A 167 3.67 -18.62 -2.45
CA VAL A 167 3.43 -20.04 -2.83
C VAL A 167 4.27 -20.51 -4.02
N LYS A 168 4.84 -19.58 -4.78
CA LYS A 168 5.68 -19.84 -5.96
C LYS A 168 7.17 -19.69 -5.67
N TRP A 169 7.59 -19.17 -4.53
CA TRP A 169 9.01 -18.93 -4.20
C TRP A 169 9.86 -20.18 -4.37
N HIS A 170 9.44 -21.29 -3.77
CA HIS A 170 10.18 -22.56 -3.80
C HIS A 170 9.80 -23.48 -4.97
N ILE A 171 8.76 -23.14 -5.74
CA ILE A 171 8.29 -23.92 -6.90
C ILE A 171 8.90 -23.38 -8.19
N ASN A 172 8.82 -22.07 -8.38
CA ASN A 172 9.26 -21.38 -9.60
C ASN A 172 10.61 -20.68 -9.41
N HIS A 173 11.23 -20.78 -8.22
CA HIS A 173 12.47 -20.10 -7.85
C HIS A 173 12.38 -18.59 -8.11
N TYR A 174 11.28 -17.99 -7.66
CA TYR A 174 11.01 -16.57 -7.83
C TYR A 174 10.48 -16.00 -6.52
N ALA A 175 11.40 -15.47 -5.73
CA ALA A 175 11.14 -14.79 -4.46
C ALA A 175 11.59 -13.32 -4.55
N LEU A 176 11.73 -12.68 -3.39
CA LEU A 176 12.11 -11.27 -3.30
C LEU A 176 13.44 -10.92 -4.01
N PRO A 177 14.50 -11.75 -3.97
CA PRO A 177 15.74 -11.45 -4.71
C PRO A 177 15.52 -11.37 -6.22
N GLU A 178 14.72 -12.27 -6.79
CA GLU A 178 14.41 -12.26 -8.23
C GLU A 178 13.50 -11.09 -8.62
N TYR A 179 12.62 -10.65 -7.71
CA TYR A 179 11.89 -9.39 -7.87
C TYR A 179 12.84 -8.19 -7.96
N LEU A 180 13.84 -8.09 -7.08
CA LEU A 180 14.83 -7.00 -7.13
C LEU A 180 15.62 -7.01 -8.44
N GLU A 181 15.99 -8.19 -8.95
CA GLU A 181 16.64 -8.33 -10.25
C GLU A 181 15.71 -7.90 -11.40
N THR A 182 14.41 -8.23 -11.32
CA THR A 182 13.41 -7.81 -12.30
C THR A 182 13.23 -6.29 -12.31
N MET A 183 13.36 -5.64 -11.15
CA MET A 183 13.18 -4.20 -10.97
C MET A 183 14.49 -3.41 -11.04
N LYS A 184 15.64 -4.02 -11.32
CA LYS A 184 16.96 -3.38 -11.19
C LYS A 184 17.15 -2.09 -12.01
N ASP A 185 16.41 -1.97 -13.12
CA ASP A 185 16.45 -0.82 -14.03
C ASP A 185 15.31 0.19 -13.76
N PHE A 186 14.55 0.00 -12.68
CA PHE A 186 13.53 0.95 -12.26
C PHE A 186 14.21 2.27 -11.89
N PRO A 187 13.69 3.42 -12.38
CA PRO A 187 14.48 4.65 -12.46
C PRO A 187 14.77 5.35 -11.12
N ILE A 188 14.13 4.93 -10.03
CA ILE A 188 14.18 5.56 -8.70
C ILE A 188 14.10 4.49 -7.61
N PRO A 189 14.59 4.76 -6.38
CA PRO A 189 14.35 3.87 -5.25
C PRO A 189 12.86 3.78 -4.91
N VAL A 190 12.47 2.66 -4.31
CA VAL A 190 11.10 2.33 -3.91
C VAL A 190 11.10 2.06 -2.41
N TYR A 191 10.18 2.68 -1.69
CA TYR A 191 9.88 2.34 -0.30
C TYR A 191 8.82 1.23 -0.28
N HIS A 192 9.10 0.11 0.36
CA HIS A 192 8.22 -1.06 0.36
C HIS A 192 7.54 -1.22 1.71
N ALA A 193 6.23 -1.49 1.68
CA ALA A 193 5.49 -2.18 2.73
C ALA A 193 5.54 -3.69 2.46
N MET A 194 5.21 -4.49 3.47
CA MET A 194 5.12 -5.94 3.37
C MET A 194 3.67 -6.36 3.14
N GLY A 195 3.44 -7.28 2.20
CA GLY A 195 2.13 -7.91 1.99
C GLY A 195 2.07 -9.36 2.45
N ASN A 196 0.88 -9.96 2.45
CA ASN A 196 0.70 -11.35 2.87
C ASN A 196 1.35 -12.37 1.94
N HIS A 197 1.66 -11.99 0.70
CA HIS A 197 2.38 -12.81 -0.25
C HIS A 197 3.90 -12.59 -0.25
N ASP A 198 4.41 -11.75 0.65
CA ASP A 198 5.85 -11.52 0.84
C ASP A 198 6.41 -12.27 2.08
N ASN A 199 5.64 -13.22 2.61
CA ASN A 199 6.01 -14.06 3.76
C ASN A 199 6.71 -15.36 3.35
N GLU A 200 7.77 -15.76 4.05
CA GLU A 200 8.39 -17.08 3.92
C GLU A 200 7.42 -18.17 4.38
N ARG A 201 7.11 -19.07 3.45
CA ARG A 201 6.18 -20.18 3.66
C ARG A 201 6.87 -21.51 3.85
N LYS A 202 8.17 -21.67 3.68
CA LYS A 202 8.83 -22.98 3.76
C LYS A 202 8.55 -23.65 5.10
N VAL A 203 7.89 -24.81 5.06
CA VAL A 203 7.57 -25.59 6.25
C VAL A 203 8.85 -26.20 6.79
N ILE A 204 9.27 -25.75 7.96
CA ILE A 204 10.37 -26.35 8.73
C ILE A 204 9.89 -26.73 10.12
N GLU A 205 10.55 -27.70 10.75
CA GLU A 205 10.20 -28.15 12.09
C GLU A 205 10.65 -27.13 13.15
N ASN A 206 9.93 -27.08 14.27
CA ASN A 206 10.29 -26.33 15.49
C ASN A 206 10.31 -24.79 15.37
N ILE A 207 9.47 -24.21 14.51
CA ILE A 207 9.20 -22.76 14.56
C ILE A 207 8.28 -22.43 15.74
N SER A 208 8.79 -21.63 16.69
CA SER A 208 8.04 -21.14 17.84
C SER A 208 7.29 -19.85 17.54
N ASP A 209 7.80 -19.06 16.61
CA ASP A 209 7.23 -17.79 16.17
C ASP A 209 7.17 -17.79 14.64
N TRP A 210 5.97 -18.06 14.12
CA TRP A 210 5.76 -18.13 12.68
C TRP A 210 5.81 -16.76 12.03
N ASP A 211 5.46 -15.71 12.76
CA ASP A 211 5.42 -14.37 12.23
C ASP A 211 6.83 -13.85 12.00
N PHE A 212 7.67 -13.95 13.04
CA PHE A 212 9.10 -13.61 12.95
C PHE A 212 9.84 -14.42 11.87
N TYR A 213 9.47 -15.70 11.72
CA TYR A 213 10.02 -16.52 10.64
C TYR A 213 9.50 -16.10 9.25
N GLY A 214 8.21 -15.81 9.12
CA GLY A 214 7.58 -15.42 7.87
C GLY A 214 8.16 -14.13 7.30
N GLU A 215 8.37 -13.13 8.14
CA GLU A 215 8.97 -11.85 7.74
C GLU A 215 10.48 -11.93 7.47
N SER A 216 11.17 -13.01 7.89
CA SER A 216 12.64 -13.05 7.87
C SER A 216 13.27 -12.80 6.50
N VAL A 217 12.73 -13.40 5.44
CA VAL A 217 13.24 -13.21 4.07
C VAL A 217 12.95 -11.78 3.57
N TYR A 218 11.78 -11.22 3.91
CA TYR A 218 11.48 -9.82 3.63
C TYR A 218 12.47 -8.91 4.34
N LYS A 219 12.64 -9.12 5.65
CA LYS A 219 13.59 -8.40 6.46
C LYS A 219 14.93 -8.46 5.81
N ASP A 220 15.49 -9.62 5.50
CA ASP A 220 16.84 -9.80 4.96
C ASP A 220 17.06 -9.20 3.56
N VAL A 221 16.08 -9.31 2.66
CA VAL A 221 16.22 -8.94 1.24
C VAL A 221 15.80 -7.50 0.97
N ILE A 222 14.70 -7.05 1.57
CA ILE A 222 14.09 -5.73 1.30
C ILE A 222 14.54 -4.71 2.34
N GLY A 223 14.30 -4.97 3.64
CA GLY A 223 14.60 -4.03 4.71
C GLY A 223 13.63 -4.12 5.89
N PRO A 224 13.56 -3.09 6.74
CA PRO A 224 12.57 -3.02 7.82
C PRO A 224 11.15 -3.24 7.30
N ASN A 225 10.35 -4.07 7.97
CA ASN A 225 8.95 -4.31 7.60
C ASN A 225 8.03 -3.15 8.02
N TYR A 226 8.45 -2.34 8.98
CA TYR A 226 7.85 -1.03 9.26
C TYR A 226 8.93 0.01 9.60
N TYR A 227 8.68 1.25 9.20
CA TYR A 227 9.58 2.38 9.37
C TYR A 227 8.88 3.70 9.04
N SER A 228 9.52 4.83 9.30
CA SER A 228 9.02 6.14 8.91
C SER A 228 10.07 6.93 8.14
N PHE A 229 9.65 7.98 7.42
CA PHE A 229 10.49 8.97 6.77
C PHE A 229 9.65 10.21 6.43
N ASN A 230 10.28 11.32 6.05
CA ASN A 230 9.57 12.55 5.71
C ASN A 230 9.79 12.93 4.23
N ILE A 231 8.71 13.31 3.56
CA ILE A 231 8.75 13.96 2.23
C ILE A 231 8.15 15.36 2.37
N GLY A 232 8.96 16.39 2.17
CA GLY A 232 8.52 17.77 2.37
C GLY A 232 8.05 17.99 3.81
N ALA A 233 6.76 18.34 3.97
CA ALA A 233 6.12 18.52 5.27
C ALA A 233 5.46 17.23 5.81
N TRP A 234 5.33 16.20 4.99
CA TRP A 234 4.62 14.97 5.33
C TRP A 234 5.51 14.02 6.12
N HIS A 235 4.97 13.54 7.24
CA HIS A 235 5.53 12.39 7.93
C HIS A 235 4.88 11.12 7.37
N VAL A 236 5.70 10.25 6.77
CA VAL A 236 5.28 9.04 6.07
C VAL A 236 5.64 7.84 6.93
N MET A 237 4.68 6.97 7.23
CA MET A 237 4.86 5.71 7.93
C MET A 237 4.58 4.56 6.97
N ILE A 238 5.48 3.60 6.89
CA ILE A 238 5.26 2.33 6.21
C ILE A 238 5.09 1.28 7.28
N LEU A 239 3.97 0.57 7.25
CA LEU A 239 3.54 -0.34 8.31
C LEU A 239 3.28 -1.75 7.78
N ASP A 240 3.48 -2.72 8.65
CA ASP A 240 3.16 -4.11 8.41
C ASP A 240 1.92 -4.49 9.23
N ASN A 241 0.85 -4.92 8.56
CA ASN A 241 -0.36 -5.35 9.22
C ASN A 241 -0.72 -6.81 8.94
N ILE A 242 0.30 -7.62 8.64
CA ILE A 242 0.19 -9.03 8.29
C ILE A 242 0.83 -9.88 9.36
N ILE A 243 0.03 -10.67 10.09
CA ILE A 243 0.54 -11.64 11.06
C ILE A 243 0.36 -13.05 10.53
N THR A 244 1.43 -13.81 10.27
CA THR A 244 1.32 -15.21 9.82
C THR A 244 1.31 -16.20 10.99
N GLY A 245 0.26 -17.02 11.05
CA GLY A 245 0.16 -18.15 11.98
C GLY A 245 0.84 -19.42 11.47
N GLY A 246 1.48 -19.34 10.30
CA GLY A 246 2.13 -20.47 9.66
C GLY A 246 1.15 -21.48 9.03
N PRO A 247 1.67 -22.67 8.66
CA PRO A 247 0.92 -23.69 7.97
C PRO A 247 -0.05 -24.43 8.89
N VAL A 248 -1.31 -24.54 8.46
CA VAL A 248 -2.36 -25.36 9.06
C VAL A 248 -2.97 -26.33 8.06
N LYS A 249 -3.22 -27.55 8.50
CA LYS A 249 -3.94 -28.55 7.69
C LYS A 249 -5.45 -28.33 7.82
N LYS A 250 -6.11 -28.00 6.71
CA LYS A 250 -7.57 -27.90 6.61
C LYS A 250 -8.05 -28.74 5.44
N ASN A 251 -8.98 -29.67 5.69
CA ASN A 251 -9.52 -30.60 4.69
C ASN A 251 -8.42 -31.36 3.89
N GLY A 252 -7.36 -31.79 4.57
CA GLY A 252 -6.23 -32.49 3.94
C GLY A 252 -5.30 -31.61 3.10
N LYS A 253 -5.55 -30.31 2.99
CA LYS A 253 -4.68 -29.34 2.30
C LYS A 253 -3.94 -28.45 3.29
N LEU A 254 -2.69 -28.13 2.96
CA LEU A 254 -1.90 -27.14 3.69
C LEU A 254 -2.40 -25.73 3.31
N ASN A 255 -2.75 -24.93 4.31
CA ASN A 255 -3.10 -23.52 4.14
C ASN A 255 -2.22 -22.68 5.05
N TYR A 256 -1.99 -21.42 4.71
CA TYR A 256 -1.31 -20.47 5.58
C TYR A 256 -2.35 -19.57 6.20
N GLN A 257 -2.26 -19.39 7.51
CA GLN A 257 -3.14 -18.49 8.24
C GLN A 257 -2.51 -17.10 8.30
N PHE A 258 -3.30 -16.10 7.95
CA PHE A 258 -2.99 -14.71 8.22
C PHE A 258 -4.03 -14.14 9.15
N THR A 259 -3.57 -13.38 10.14
CA THR A 259 -4.38 -12.49 10.96
C THR A 259 -3.98 -11.09 10.56
N TYR A 260 -4.94 -10.29 10.11
CA TYR A 260 -4.66 -8.89 9.79
C TYR A 260 -4.81 -8.06 11.06
N ARG A 261 -3.74 -7.39 11.45
CA ARG A 261 -3.67 -6.48 12.61
C ARG A 261 -2.31 -5.79 12.65
N ILE A 262 -2.23 -4.69 13.37
CA ILE A 262 -0.95 -4.15 13.85
C ILE A 262 -0.60 -4.91 15.13
N ASP A 263 0.61 -5.46 15.23
CA ASP A 263 1.06 -6.13 16.46
C ASP A 263 1.29 -5.12 17.60
N ASP A 264 1.41 -5.62 18.84
CA ASP A 264 1.49 -4.76 20.02
C ASP A 264 2.81 -3.95 20.05
N GLN A 265 3.93 -4.50 19.58
CA GLN A 265 5.21 -3.79 19.53
C GLN A 265 5.15 -2.65 18.53
N GLN A 266 4.64 -2.91 17.32
CA GLN A 266 4.48 -1.91 16.29
C GLN A 266 3.45 -0.84 16.69
N MET A 267 2.39 -1.20 17.41
CA MET A 267 1.44 -0.22 17.96
C MET A 267 2.11 0.75 18.95
N GLU A 268 2.97 0.24 19.83
CA GLU A 268 3.74 1.09 20.75
C GLU A 268 4.79 1.93 20.02
N TRP A 269 5.43 1.38 18.98
CA TRP A 269 6.32 2.13 18.11
C TRP A 269 5.60 3.28 17.38
N ILE A 270 4.40 3.04 16.83
CA ILE A 270 3.56 4.06 16.19
C ILE A 270 3.29 5.21 17.18
N LYS A 271 2.83 4.89 18.40
CA LYS A 271 2.56 5.90 19.44
C LYS A 271 3.83 6.70 19.79
N LYS A 272 4.99 6.03 19.88
CA LYS A 272 6.27 6.67 20.21
C LYS A 272 6.78 7.55 19.09
N ASP A 273 6.75 7.10 17.84
CA ASP A 273 7.15 7.91 16.67
C ASP A 273 6.26 9.16 16.55
N LEU A 274 4.94 8.98 16.56
CA LEU A 274 3.97 10.08 16.49
C LEU A 274 4.09 11.08 17.65
N SER A 275 4.60 10.66 18.81
CA SER A 275 4.85 11.57 19.95
C SER A 275 5.90 12.65 19.64
N PHE A 276 6.77 12.40 18.67
CA PHE A 276 7.76 13.38 18.22
C PHE A 276 7.23 14.35 17.16
N MET A 277 6.03 14.10 16.62
CA MET A 277 5.42 14.92 15.58
C MET A 277 4.50 15.98 16.18
N PRO A 278 4.67 17.26 15.79
CA PRO A 278 3.64 18.27 15.99
C PRO A 278 2.29 17.80 15.43
N LYS A 279 1.18 18.13 16.10
CA LYS A 279 -0.17 17.69 15.69
C LYS A 279 -0.67 18.32 14.38
N ASN A 280 -0.02 19.39 13.94
CA ASN A 280 -0.25 19.99 12.62
C ASN A 280 0.62 19.39 11.51
N THR A 281 1.48 18.41 11.80
CA THR A 281 2.20 17.66 10.78
C THR A 281 1.21 16.76 10.03
N PRO A 282 1.10 16.87 8.69
CA PRO A 282 0.27 15.95 7.93
C PRO A 282 0.91 14.57 7.87
N ILE A 283 0.09 13.53 8.06
CA ILE A 283 0.55 12.13 8.17
C ILE A 283 0.12 11.34 6.94
N MET A 284 1.06 10.63 6.33
CA MET A 284 0.80 9.63 5.30
C MET A 284 1.14 8.25 5.86
N VAL A 285 0.28 7.27 5.64
CA VAL A 285 0.52 5.88 6.02
C VAL A 285 0.42 5.00 4.80
N GLY A 286 1.40 4.13 4.56
CA GLY A 286 1.34 3.03 3.61
C GLY A 286 1.32 1.69 4.34
N MET A 287 0.38 0.83 3.99
CA MET A 287 0.25 -0.53 4.55
C MET A 287 -0.37 -1.47 3.51
N HIS A 288 -0.49 -2.76 3.81
CA HIS A 288 -1.04 -3.70 2.83
C HIS A 288 -2.56 -3.85 2.93
N VAL A 289 -3.11 -4.24 4.09
CA VAL A 289 -4.56 -4.44 4.27
C VAL A 289 -5.24 -3.11 4.64
N PRO A 290 -6.34 -2.70 3.99
CA PRO A 290 -7.04 -1.47 4.36
C PRO A 290 -7.65 -1.56 5.77
N PRO A 291 -7.71 -0.48 6.56
CA PRO A 291 -8.42 -0.48 7.85
C PRO A 291 -9.93 -0.66 7.72
N LEU A 292 -10.52 -0.25 6.60
CA LEU A 292 -11.97 -0.26 6.36
C LEU A 292 -12.31 -0.98 5.06
N LYS A 293 -13.50 -1.58 5.02
CA LYS A 293 -14.12 -2.13 3.82
C LYS A 293 -15.55 -1.61 3.65
N TYR A 294 -16.03 -1.61 2.40
CA TYR A 294 -17.45 -1.42 2.12
C TYR A 294 -18.18 -2.77 2.17
N THR A 295 -19.30 -2.83 2.90
CA THR A 295 -20.08 -4.05 3.09
C THR A 295 -21.40 -4.04 2.34
N GLY A 296 -21.86 -2.87 1.92
CA GLY A 296 -23.12 -2.71 1.20
C GLY A 296 -23.50 -1.26 0.93
N MET A 297 -24.76 -1.09 0.52
CA MET A 297 -25.38 0.22 0.36
C MET A 297 -26.85 0.13 0.77
N LYS A 298 -27.31 1.08 1.56
CA LYS A 298 -28.70 1.19 2.00
C LYS A 298 -29.21 2.60 1.80
N ASN A 299 -30.32 2.75 1.08
CA ASN A 299 -30.94 4.05 0.78
C ASN A 299 -29.98 5.07 0.13
N GLY A 300 -29.05 4.60 -0.73
CA GLY A 300 -28.07 5.45 -1.39
C GLY A 300 -26.85 5.84 -0.53
N VAL A 301 -26.72 5.26 0.67
CA VAL A 301 -25.58 5.47 1.57
C VAL A 301 -24.77 4.19 1.66
N LEU A 302 -23.45 4.30 1.50
CA LEU A 302 -22.53 3.16 1.63
C LEU A 302 -22.41 2.73 3.10
N GLU A 303 -22.35 1.42 3.34
CA GLU A 303 -22.12 0.83 4.66
C GLU A 303 -20.65 0.38 4.77
N THR A 304 -20.00 0.68 5.90
CA THR A 304 -18.58 0.36 6.16
C THR A 304 -18.42 -0.52 7.38
N ASP A 305 -17.32 -1.27 7.42
CA ASP A 305 -16.89 -2.08 8.55
C ASP A 305 -15.35 -2.11 8.63
N TYR A 306 -14.80 -2.51 9.77
CA TYR A 306 -13.35 -2.70 9.92
C TYR A 306 -12.88 -3.95 9.15
N ASP A 307 -11.72 -3.86 8.51
CA ASP A 307 -11.16 -4.99 7.74
C ASP A 307 -10.06 -5.77 8.48
N PHE A 308 -9.60 -5.29 9.64
CA PHE A 308 -8.62 -5.98 10.48
C PHE A 308 -8.86 -5.75 11.99
N GLU A 309 -8.33 -6.65 12.85
CA GLU A 309 -8.82 -6.85 14.23
C GLU A 309 -8.77 -5.59 15.12
N ASN A 310 -7.68 -4.82 15.06
CA ASN A 310 -7.47 -3.61 15.86
C ASN A 310 -7.49 -2.32 15.02
N ALA A 311 -8.20 -2.32 13.89
CA ALA A 311 -8.28 -1.15 12.99
C ALA A 311 -8.78 0.12 13.69
N LYS A 312 -9.72 0.00 14.63
CA LYS A 312 -10.19 1.14 15.42
C LYS A 312 -9.06 1.73 16.28
N GLU A 313 -8.35 0.90 17.05
CA GLU A 313 -7.24 1.36 17.91
C GLU A 313 -6.13 2.00 17.08
N PHE A 314 -5.81 1.38 15.94
CA PHE A 314 -4.88 1.94 14.96
C PHE A 314 -5.33 3.34 14.49
N LEU A 315 -6.58 3.51 14.04
CA LEU A 315 -7.10 4.80 13.59
C LEU A 315 -7.14 5.84 14.71
N ASP A 316 -7.44 5.43 15.94
CA ASP A 316 -7.45 6.31 17.11
C ASP A 316 -6.07 6.93 17.39
N CYS A 317 -4.96 6.29 16.99
CA CYS A 317 -3.60 6.85 17.11
C CYS A 317 -3.41 8.16 16.32
N PHE A 318 -4.23 8.37 15.28
CA PHE A 318 -4.12 9.54 14.42
C PHE A 318 -5.20 10.61 14.68
N ALA A 319 -6.08 10.40 15.66
CA ALA A 319 -7.24 11.26 15.92
C ALA A 319 -6.88 12.73 16.22
N GLU A 320 -5.70 12.99 16.78
CA GLU A 320 -5.23 14.35 17.12
C GLU A 320 -4.53 15.07 15.96
N PHE A 321 -4.29 14.42 14.82
CA PHE A 321 -3.61 15.02 13.67
C PHE A 321 -4.62 15.64 12.71
N ASN A 322 -4.33 16.83 12.19
CA ASN A 322 -5.28 17.57 11.36
C ASN A 322 -5.56 16.93 10.00
N GLN A 323 -4.62 16.14 9.47
CA GLN A 323 -4.70 15.58 8.13
C GLN A 323 -3.94 14.26 8.07
N VAL A 324 -4.65 13.19 7.74
CA VAL A 324 -4.12 11.83 7.69
C VAL A 324 -4.59 11.19 6.40
N GLN A 325 -3.65 10.61 5.64
CA GLN A 325 -3.92 9.89 4.40
C GLN A 325 -3.36 8.49 4.52
N ILE A 326 -4.22 7.48 4.45
CA ILE A 326 -3.84 6.08 4.61
C ILE A 326 -4.02 5.39 3.27
N PHE A 327 -2.98 4.76 2.76
CA PHE A 327 -2.98 4.05 1.49
C PHE A 327 -2.73 2.57 1.71
N ALA A 328 -3.57 1.73 1.10
CA ALA A 328 -3.54 0.28 1.21
C ALA A 328 -3.75 -0.42 -0.14
N GLY A 329 -3.45 -1.72 -0.19
CA GLY A 329 -3.60 -2.60 -1.34
C GLY A 329 -4.48 -3.81 -1.05
N HIS A 330 -3.94 -5.03 -1.19
CA HIS A 330 -4.50 -6.32 -0.77
C HIS A 330 -5.76 -6.82 -1.49
N THR A 331 -6.76 -5.95 -1.66
CA THR A 331 -8.07 -6.36 -2.16
C THR A 331 -8.18 -6.32 -3.67
N HIS A 332 -7.16 -5.78 -4.35
CA HIS A 332 -7.11 -5.53 -5.79
C HIS A 332 -8.23 -4.60 -6.32
N ARG A 333 -8.98 -3.95 -5.43
CA ARG A 333 -10.14 -3.11 -5.75
C ARG A 333 -9.88 -1.66 -5.39
N SER A 334 -10.48 -0.74 -6.13
CA SER A 334 -10.37 0.69 -5.87
C SER A 334 -11.49 1.16 -4.93
N SER A 335 -11.13 1.85 -3.85
CA SER A 335 -12.10 2.50 -2.97
C SER A 335 -11.49 3.61 -2.14
N ASN A 336 -12.27 4.66 -1.89
CA ASN A 336 -11.92 5.74 -0.98
C ASN A 336 -12.90 5.77 0.20
N TYR A 337 -12.39 6.05 1.40
CA TYR A 337 -13.16 6.14 2.65
C TYR A 337 -12.86 7.45 3.36
N VAL A 338 -13.89 8.04 3.95
CA VAL A 338 -13.76 9.16 4.88
C VAL A 338 -14.03 8.63 6.28
N TYR A 339 -13.10 8.83 7.21
CA TYR A 339 -13.22 8.43 8.60
C TYR A 339 -12.97 9.63 9.52
N GLY A 340 -14.01 10.03 10.27
CA GLY A 340 -13.98 11.28 11.00
C GLY A 340 -13.82 12.48 10.07
N ASP A 341 -13.24 13.57 10.60
CA ASP A 341 -13.07 14.83 9.87
C ASP A 341 -11.69 14.98 9.21
N ASN A 342 -10.73 14.11 9.58
CA ASN A 342 -9.30 14.30 9.29
C ASN A 342 -8.63 13.12 8.58
N ILE A 343 -9.27 11.94 8.51
CA ILE A 343 -8.67 10.73 7.93
C ILE A 343 -9.36 10.37 6.60
N THR A 344 -8.56 10.31 5.54
CA THR A 344 -8.96 9.71 4.26
C THR A 344 -8.18 8.42 4.06
N LEU A 345 -8.87 7.35 3.67
CA LEU A 345 -8.28 6.05 3.39
C LEU A 345 -8.49 5.68 1.93
N HIS A 346 -7.46 5.13 1.31
CA HIS A 346 -7.42 4.78 -0.10
C HIS A 346 -7.03 3.31 -0.22
N ASN A 347 -7.92 2.50 -0.81
CA ASN A 347 -7.55 1.18 -1.29
C ASN A 347 -7.21 1.27 -2.78
N LEU A 348 -5.97 0.94 -3.13
CA LEU A 348 -5.49 0.99 -4.49
C LEU A 348 -5.95 -0.26 -5.26
N PRO A 349 -6.24 -0.12 -6.57
CA PRO A 349 -6.30 -1.27 -7.46
C PRO A 349 -4.90 -1.88 -7.63
N SER A 350 -4.86 -3.17 -7.97
CA SER A 350 -3.61 -3.92 -8.14
C SER A 350 -2.88 -3.58 -9.44
N ALA A 351 -1.55 -3.62 -9.41
CA ALA A 351 -0.71 -3.56 -10.61
C ALA A 351 -0.98 -4.72 -11.57
N SER A 352 -1.36 -5.89 -11.04
CA SER A 352 -1.72 -7.09 -11.80
C SER A 352 -3.22 -7.19 -12.15
N ALA A 353 -4.01 -6.17 -11.82
CA ALA A 353 -5.47 -6.25 -11.77
C ALA A 353 -5.93 -7.42 -10.89
N VAL A 354 -6.90 -8.26 -11.28
CA VAL A 354 -7.22 -9.46 -10.48
C VAL A 354 -6.06 -10.47 -10.46
N SER A 355 -5.28 -10.55 -11.54
CA SER A 355 -4.10 -11.41 -11.71
C SER A 355 -3.55 -11.23 -13.14
N TRP A 356 -2.25 -11.44 -13.32
CA TRP A 356 -1.62 -11.56 -14.65
C TRP A 356 -2.14 -12.73 -15.49
N LYS A 357 -3.00 -13.61 -14.97
CA LYS A 357 -3.64 -14.67 -15.75
C LYS A 357 -4.62 -14.06 -16.78
N ILE A 358 -4.07 -13.56 -17.88
CA ILE A 358 -4.77 -13.21 -19.12
C ILE A 358 -4.76 -14.46 -20.00
N ASN A 359 -5.87 -15.17 -20.03
CA ASN A 359 -6.04 -16.34 -20.89
C ASN A 359 -7.08 -16.04 -21.96
N GLY A 360 -6.74 -16.29 -23.23
CA GLY A 360 -7.66 -16.10 -24.36
C GLY A 360 -7.70 -14.69 -24.94
N GLU A 361 -8.19 -14.59 -26.17
CA GLU A 361 -8.21 -13.35 -26.96
C GLU A 361 -9.11 -12.24 -26.38
N THR A 362 -9.99 -12.59 -25.43
CA THR A 362 -10.99 -11.70 -24.83
C THR A 362 -10.62 -11.21 -23.42
N SER A 363 -9.44 -11.58 -22.91
CA SER A 363 -9.00 -11.24 -21.56
C SER A 363 -8.38 -9.85 -21.44
N ARG A 364 -8.61 -9.19 -20.30
CA ARG A 364 -8.07 -7.86 -19.97
C ARG A 364 -7.55 -7.81 -18.52
N LEU A 365 -6.56 -6.96 -18.28
CA LEU A 365 -6.07 -6.62 -16.95
C LEU A 365 -7.05 -5.67 -16.26
N ILE A 366 -8.17 -6.22 -15.78
CA ILE A 366 -9.12 -5.49 -14.93
C ILE A 366 -9.47 -6.34 -13.70
N SER A 367 -9.69 -5.66 -12.58
CA SER A 367 -10.03 -6.22 -11.28
C SER A 367 -11.51 -6.54 -11.18
N GLU A 368 -11.90 -7.21 -10.09
CA GLU A 368 -13.26 -7.72 -9.86
C GLU A 368 -14.34 -6.63 -9.79
N ASP A 369 -13.93 -5.38 -9.53
CA ASP A 369 -14.76 -4.18 -9.51
C ASP A 369 -14.79 -3.41 -10.84
N GLY A 370 -14.05 -3.88 -11.85
CA GLY A 370 -13.92 -3.26 -13.16
C GLY A 370 -12.78 -2.25 -13.29
N SER A 371 -12.05 -1.97 -12.22
CA SER A 371 -10.86 -1.11 -12.25
C SER A 371 -9.74 -1.74 -13.10
N PRO A 372 -9.10 -1.02 -14.03
CA PRO A 372 -7.95 -1.54 -14.77
C PRO A 372 -6.72 -1.74 -13.85
N ALA A 373 -5.78 -2.57 -14.30
CA ALA A 373 -4.41 -2.54 -13.74
C ALA A 373 -3.83 -1.13 -13.81
N GLY A 374 -3.13 -0.70 -12.77
CA GLY A 374 -2.53 0.62 -12.74
C GLY A 374 -1.92 0.98 -11.40
N TYR A 375 -1.63 2.27 -11.25
CA TYR A 375 -0.96 2.84 -10.08
C TYR A 375 -1.50 4.24 -9.82
N TRP A 376 -1.17 4.80 -8.67
CA TRP A 376 -1.58 6.15 -8.26
C TRP A 376 -0.42 7.12 -8.40
N ILE A 377 -0.75 8.34 -8.81
CA ILE A 377 0.17 9.47 -8.81
C ILE A 377 -0.32 10.45 -7.75
N ILE A 378 0.45 10.57 -6.67
CA ILE A 378 0.20 11.53 -5.59
C ILE A 378 1.08 12.76 -5.83
N LYS A 379 0.48 13.93 -5.99
CA LYS A 379 1.18 15.22 -6.09
C LYS A 379 1.26 15.83 -4.70
N VAL A 380 2.48 16.07 -4.23
CA VAL A 380 2.75 16.73 -2.95
C VAL A 380 3.07 18.18 -3.20
N LYS A 381 2.42 19.10 -2.47
CA LYS A 381 2.76 20.51 -2.47
C LYS A 381 2.64 21.10 -1.06
N GLY A 382 3.77 21.22 -0.38
CA GLY A 382 3.81 21.60 1.03
C GLY A 382 3.14 20.53 1.89
N ASP A 383 2.09 20.93 2.58
CA ASP A 383 1.20 20.12 3.42
C ASP A 383 -0.06 19.63 2.68
N ASN A 384 -0.15 19.87 1.36
CA ASN A 384 -1.30 19.44 0.56
C ASN A 384 -0.96 18.24 -0.33
N LEU A 385 -1.95 17.38 -0.58
CA LEU A 385 -1.87 16.27 -1.54
C LEU A 385 -3.00 16.33 -2.55
N GLN A 386 -2.71 15.84 -3.75
CA GLN A 386 -3.72 15.47 -4.75
C GLN A 386 -3.39 14.06 -5.25
N TRP A 387 -4.39 13.22 -5.45
CA TRP A 387 -4.19 11.86 -5.97
C TRP A 387 -4.95 11.65 -7.27
N GLN A 388 -4.35 10.89 -8.19
CA GLN A 388 -4.98 10.49 -9.43
C GLN A 388 -4.61 9.05 -9.76
N PHE A 389 -5.61 8.23 -10.09
CA PHE A 389 -5.38 6.89 -10.62
C PHE A 389 -4.91 6.96 -12.08
N LYS A 390 -3.90 6.16 -12.43
CA LYS A 390 -3.37 6.01 -13.78
C LYS A 390 -3.45 4.54 -14.18
N ALA A 391 -4.40 4.22 -15.06
CA ALA A 391 -4.51 2.90 -15.64
C ALA A 391 -3.32 2.66 -16.59
N ALA A 392 -2.70 1.49 -16.50
CA ALA A 392 -1.64 1.09 -17.42
C ALA A 392 -2.16 1.11 -18.87
N GLU A 393 -1.31 1.53 -19.81
CA GLU A 393 -1.61 1.59 -21.25
C GLU A 393 -2.74 2.57 -21.64
N ARG A 394 -3.24 3.40 -20.71
CA ARG A 394 -4.25 4.44 -20.98
C ARG A 394 -3.72 5.82 -20.61
N ASP A 395 -4.11 6.84 -21.36
CA ASP A 395 -3.84 8.23 -20.95
C ASP A 395 -4.48 8.54 -19.59
N LEU A 396 -3.86 9.44 -18.82
CA LEU A 396 -4.33 9.84 -17.49
C LEU A 396 -5.79 10.35 -17.51
N GLU A 397 -6.14 11.11 -18.55
CA GLU A 397 -7.49 11.67 -18.76
C GLU A 397 -8.55 10.59 -19.03
N LYS A 398 -8.14 9.42 -19.53
CA LYS A 398 -8.99 8.27 -19.82
C LYS A 398 -8.95 7.20 -18.73
N SER A 399 -8.25 7.46 -17.62
CA SER A 399 -8.00 6.47 -16.58
C SER A 399 -9.08 6.42 -15.49
N GLN A 400 -9.96 7.42 -15.39
CA GLN A 400 -10.83 7.54 -14.21
C GLN A 400 -12.15 6.76 -14.27
N PHE A 401 -12.69 6.44 -15.45
CA PHE A 401 -13.99 5.79 -15.54
C PHE A 401 -14.26 5.02 -16.85
N PHE A 402 -15.18 4.05 -16.78
CA PHE A 402 -15.85 3.41 -17.92
C PHE A 402 -17.34 3.76 -17.97
N VAL A 403 -17.93 3.64 -19.17
CA VAL A 403 -19.35 3.93 -19.43
C VAL A 403 -19.97 2.82 -20.28
N TYR A 404 -21.15 2.35 -19.85
CA TYR A 404 -21.92 1.27 -20.47
C TYR A 404 -23.31 1.75 -20.92
N ASP A 405 -23.74 1.35 -22.12
CA ASP A 405 -25.15 1.45 -22.53
C ASP A 405 -25.88 0.19 -22.08
N LEU A 406 -26.71 0.26 -21.05
CA LEU A 406 -27.36 -0.95 -20.53
C LEU A 406 -28.38 -1.53 -21.53
N ASN A 407 -28.78 -0.77 -22.55
CA ASN A 407 -29.56 -1.29 -23.68
C ASN A 407 -28.76 -2.32 -24.52
N CYS A 408 -27.42 -2.24 -24.50
CA CYS A 408 -26.53 -3.07 -25.32
C CYS A 408 -25.76 -4.12 -24.52
N VAL A 409 -25.78 -4.05 -23.20
CA VAL A 409 -25.25 -5.09 -22.32
C VAL A 409 -26.26 -6.26 -22.29
N PRO A 410 -25.83 -7.52 -22.45
CA PRO A 410 -26.68 -8.69 -22.21
C PRO A 410 -27.15 -8.79 -20.75
N GLU A 411 -28.37 -9.28 -20.53
CA GLU A 411 -28.97 -9.39 -19.19
C GLU A 411 -28.11 -10.19 -18.20
N GLN A 412 -27.48 -11.27 -18.68
CA GLN A 412 -26.57 -12.10 -17.88
C GLN A 412 -25.33 -11.35 -17.34
N PHE A 413 -25.01 -10.18 -17.90
CA PHE A 413 -23.92 -9.30 -17.46
C PHE A 413 -24.43 -8.03 -16.76
N GLY A 414 -25.72 -7.94 -16.47
CA GLY A 414 -26.34 -6.79 -15.79
C GLY A 414 -26.95 -5.75 -16.73
N GLY A 415 -27.16 -6.10 -18.00
CA GLY A 415 -27.86 -5.25 -18.94
C GLY A 415 -29.37 -5.17 -18.70
N SER A 416 -29.98 -4.13 -19.26
CA SER A 416 -31.41 -3.88 -19.17
C SER A 416 -31.88 -3.31 -20.50
N LYS A 417 -32.35 -4.20 -21.38
CA LYS A 417 -32.79 -3.84 -22.73
C LYS A 417 -33.98 -2.87 -22.67
N ASP A 418 -33.98 -1.88 -23.57
CA ASP A 418 -35.02 -0.87 -23.72
C ASP A 418 -35.24 0.04 -22.48
N SER A 419 -34.34 -0.03 -21.49
CA SER A 419 -34.38 0.78 -20.25
C SER A 419 -33.94 2.23 -20.45
N ASN A 420 -33.12 2.47 -21.48
CA ASN A 420 -32.35 3.69 -21.71
C ASN A 420 -31.41 4.06 -20.55
N GLU A 421 -31.04 3.09 -19.72
CA GLU A 421 -30.11 3.30 -18.62
C GLU A 421 -28.65 3.27 -19.10
N ILE A 422 -27.84 4.13 -18.49
CA ILE A 422 -26.39 4.19 -18.63
C ILE A 422 -25.79 3.86 -17.26
N LEU A 423 -24.76 3.02 -17.24
CA LEU A 423 -23.95 2.75 -16.05
C LEU A 423 -22.56 3.37 -16.23
N ILE A 424 -22.07 4.02 -15.19
CA ILE A 424 -20.77 4.69 -15.14
C ILE A 424 -19.99 4.10 -13.96
N ASN A 425 -18.80 3.56 -14.23
CA ASN A 425 -17.91 2.99 -13.24
C ASN A 425 -16.73 3.97 -13.04
N ILE A 426 -16.60 4.61 -11.87
CA ILE A 426 -15.64 5.72 -11.60
C ILE A 426 -14.61 5.30 -10.55
N TYR A 427 -13.52 4.64 -10.95
CA TYR A 427 -12.62 3.90 -10.04
C TYR A 427 -12.12 4.67 -8.82
N ASN A 428 -11.68 5.90 -9.04
CA ASN A 428 -11.09 6.74 -7.99
C ASN A 428 -12.12 7.66 -7.32
N TRP A 429 -13.42 7.33 -7.40
CA TRP A 429 -14.48 8.15 -6.82
C TRP A 429 -14.30 8.30 -5.31
N ASP A 430 -14.50 9.52 -4.83
CA ASP A 430 -14.73 9.85 -3.43
C ASP A 430 -15.97 10.77 -3.32
N PRO A 431 -16.55 10.93 -2.12
CA PRO A 431 -17.78 11.72 -1.93
C PRO A 431 -17.72 13.18 -2.37
N ASP A 432 -16.54 13.79 -2.50
CA ASP A 432 -16.38 15.18 -2.93
C ASP A 432 -16.41 15.33 -4.47
N TRP A 433 -16.43 14.21 -5.22
CA TRP A 433 -16.46 14.25 -6.68
C TRP A 433 -17.83 14.63 -7.20
N LYS A 434 -17.83 15.50 -8.23
CA LYS A 434 -19.04 15.94 -8.92
C LYS A 434 -19.24 15.17 -10.23
N ILE A 435 -20.42 14.58 -10.40
CA ILE A 435 -20.80 13.83 -11.61
C ILE A 435 -21.93 14.58 -12.32
N GLU A 436 -21.65 15.06 -13.52
CA GLU A 436 -22.59 15.82 -14.34
C GLU A 436 -22.86 15.08 -15.64
N VAL A 437 -24.12 14.74 -15.89
CA VAL A 437 -24.54 14.01 -17.09
C VAL A 437 -25.65 14.77 -17.80
N THR A 438 -25.48 14.98 -19.11
CA THR A 438 -26.46 15.73 -19.91
C THR A 438 -26.82 15.02 -21.21
N GLU A 439 -28.07 15.13 -21.63
CA GLU A 439 -28.60 14.68 -22.92
C GLU A 439 -29.11 15.90 -23.69
N ASN A 440 -28.53 16.21 -24.86
CA ASN A 440 -28.89 17.39 -25.66
C ASN A 440 -28.92 18.71 -24.86
N GLY A 441 -28.01 18.87 -23.90
CA GLY A 441 -27.93 20.04 -23.02
C GLY A 441 -28.84 20.01 -21.78
N ARG A 442 -29.74 19.02 -21.64
CA ARG A 442 -30.57 18.83 -20.45
C ARG A 442 -29.82 17.98 -19.42
N SER A 443 -29.76 18.44 -18.18
CA SER A 443 -29.22 17.64 -17.06
C SER A 443 -30.07 16.40 -16.79
N LEU A 444 -29.40 15.28 -16.52
CA LEU A 444 -30.02 14.03 -16.10
C LEU A 444 -29.69 13.76 -14.62
N ASP A 445 -30.60 13.08 -13.93
CA ASP A 445 -30.39 12.67 -12.55
C ASP A 445 -29.40 11.51 -12.50
N VAL A 446 -28.39 11.64 -11.62
CA VAL A 446 -27.37 10.63 -11.39
C VAL A 446 -27.64 9.98 -10.03
N SER A 447 -27.80 8.66 -10.02
CA SER A 447 -28.01 7.89 -8.80
C SER A 447 -26.81 6.97 -8.54
N HIS A 448 -26.25 7.03 -7.33
CA HIS A 448 -25.26 6.07 -6.85
C HIS A 448 -25.91 4.69 -6.67
N CYS A 449 -25.21 3.62 -7.04
CA CYS A 449 -25.74 2.26 -6.92
C CYS A 449 -24.66 1.25 -6.52
N TRP A 450 -25.11 0.15 -5.92
CA TRP A 450 -24.27 -0.98 -5.52
C TRP A 450 -24.47 -2.11 -6.53
N THR A 451 -23.56 -2.24 -7.49
CA THR A 451 -23.64 -3.26 -8.54
C THR A 451 -22.25 -3.77 -8.94
N ARG A 452 -22.24 -4.76 -9.82
CA ARG A 452 -21.03 -5.41 -10.36
C ARG A 452 -20.72 -4.87 -11.75
N ASP A 453 -19.43 -4.84 -12.09
CA ASP A 453 -18.97 -4.37 -13.40
C ASP A 453 -19.41 -5.31 -14.54
N PRO A 454 -20.13 -4.80 -15.57
CA PRO A 454 -20.55 -5.64 -16.69
C PRO A 454 -19.40 -6.23 -17.51
N LEU A 455 -18.33 -5.46 -17.74
CA LEU A 455 -17.19 -5.91 -18.54
C LEU A 455 -16.44 -7.04 -17.84
N TYR A 456 -16.19 -6.92 -16.53
CA TYR A 456 -15.56 -8.00 -15.77
C TYR A 456 -16.40 -9.27 -15.80
N ARG A 457 -17.73 -9.15 -15.67
CA ARG A 457 -18.63 -10.29 -15.81
C ARG A 457 -18.54 -10.95 -17.19
N LEU A 458 -18.39 -10.17 -18.26
CA LEU A 458 -18.19 -10.68 -19.62
C LEU A 458 -16.84 -11.42 -19.76
N ILE A 459 -15.72 -10.75 -19.50
CA ILE A 459 -14.39 -11.31 -19.79
C ILE A 459 -14.06 -12.51 -18.91
N ARG A 460 -14.72 -12.64 -17.75
CA ARG A 460 -14.56 -13.81 -16.87
C ARG A 460 -15.74 -14.78 -16.95
N SER A 461 -16.64 -14.65 -17.93
CA SER A 461 -17.70 -15.65 -18.16
C SER A 461 -17.23 -16.84 -18.99
N ASP A 462 -16.10 -16.71 -19.66
CA ASP A 462 -15.49 -17.77 -20.45
C ASP A 462 -14.80 -18.78 -19.52
N GLU A 463 -15.38 -19.97 -19.40
CA GLU A 463 -14.83 -21.07 -18.60
C GLU A 463 -13.54 -21.65 -19.22
N ASP A 464 -13.37 -21.56 -20.54
CA ASP A 464 -12.17 -22.00 -21.25
C ASP A 464 -11.01 -21.03 -21.02
N ALA A 465 -11.31 -19.73 -20.83
CA ALA A 465 -10.32 -18.75 -20.39
C ALA A 465 -9.89 -18.98 -18.92
N LEU A 466 -10.74 -19.51 -18.05
CA LEU A 466 -10.41 -19.76 -16.64
C LEU A 466 -10.89 -21.13 -16.15
N PRO A 467 -10.26 -22.24 -16.61
CA PRO A 467 -10.66 -23.57 -16.19
C PRO A 467 -10.47 -23.76 -14.67
N GLY A 468 -11.53 -24.16 -13.98
CA GLY A 468 -11.51 -24.38 -12.53
C GLY A 468 -11.48 -23.10 -11.68
N ARG A 469 -12.02 -21.99 -12.21
CA ARG A 469 -12.09 -20.66 -11.57
C ARG A 469 -12.36 -20.73 -10.06
N PRO A 470 -11.45 -20.23 -9.21
CA PRO A 470 -11.74 -20.03 -7.80
C PRO A 470 -12.88 -19.01 -7.64
N THR A 471 -13.73 -19.19 -6.63
CA THR A 471 -14.78 -18.21 -6.31
C THR A 471 -14.23 -16.81 -5.98
N ALA A 472 -12.95 -16.73 -5.64
CA ALA A 472 -12.20 -15.49 -5.37
C ALA A 472 -11.81 -14.69 -6.64
N PHE A 473 -12.36 -15.03 -7.80
CA PHE A 473 -12.19 -14.28 -9.05
C PHE A 473 -13.55 -13.82 -9.58
N LEU A 474 -14.60 -13.75 -8.75
CA LEU A 474 -15.95 -13.41 -9.17
C LEU A 474 -16.17 -11.90 -9.15
N ALA A 475 -17.00 -11.41 -10.08
CA ALA A 475 -17.34 -9.98 -10.12
C ALA A 475 -17.92 -9.54 -8.77
N ASN A 476 -17.38 -8.47 -8.20
CA ASN A 476 -17.72 -7.98 -6.88
C ASN A 476 -18.56 -6.71 -6.94
N TYR A 477 -19.51 -6.60 -6.00
CA TYR A 477 -20.21 -5.35 -5.80
C TYR A 477 -19.23 -4.31 -5.28
N ASN A 478 -19.39 -3.06 -5.71
CA ASN A 478 -18.45 -2.01 -5.35
C ASN A 478 -19.11 -0.63 -5.20
N SER A 479 -18.34 0.29 -4.62
CA SER A 479 -18.78 1.61 -4.15
C SER A 479 -18.75 2.71 -5.20
N HIS A 480 -18.40 2.42 -6.46
CA HIS A 480 -18.06 3.46 -7.43
C HIS A 480 -18.85 3.36 -8.73
N MET A 481 -20.11 2.91 -8.62
CA MET A 481 -21.05 2.72 -9.71
C MET A 481 -22.18 3.75 -9.69
N PHE A 482 -22.45 4.37 -10.84
CA PHE A 482 -23.49 5.40 -10.98
C PHE A 482 -24.40 5.08 -12.16
N LYS A 483 -25.69 5.28 -11.97
CA LYS A 483 -26.71 5.04 -12.99
C LYS A 483 -27.39 6.34 -13.39
N VAL A 484 -27.68 6.45 -14.68
CA VAL A 484 -28.43 7.56 -15.28
C VAL A 484 -29.45 7.01 -16.26
N LYS A 485 -30.60 7.67 -16.42
CA LYS A 485 -31.62 7.29 -17.41
C LYS A 485 -31.80 8.39 -18.46
N ALA A 486 -31.55 8.06 -19.72
CA ALA A 486 -31.77 8.96 -20.85
C ALA A 486 -33.23 8.90 -21.35
N ALA A 487 -33.66 9.94 -22.06
CA ALA A 487 -35.00 10.00 -22.64
C ALA A 487 -35.20 9.00 -23.79
N ASN A 488 -34.17 8.70 -24.58
CA ASN A 488 -34.24 7.73 -25.67
C ASN A 488 -32.95 6.92 -25.85
N ALA A 489 -33.00 5.89 -26.69
CA ALA A 489 -31.91 4.91 -26.85
C ALA A 489 -30.75 5.37 -27.76
N LYS A 490 -30.87 6.51 -28.44
CA LYS A 490 -29.93 6.91 -29.53
C LYS A 490 -29.29 8.29 -29.32
N SER A 491 -29.80 9.08 -28.38
CA SER A 491 -29.24 10.38 -28.04
C SER A 491 -27.82 10.24 -27.48
N PRO A 492 -26.90 11.14 -27.87
CA PRO A 492 -25.59 11.20 -27.25
C PRO A 492 -25.68 11.68 -25.82
N ILE A 493 -24.81 11.15 -24.95
CA ILE A 493 -24.76 11.49 -23.53
C ILE A 493 -23.41 12.14 -23.22
N SER A 494 -23.44 13.38 -22.71
CA SER A 494 -22.25 14.06 -22.20
C SER A 494 -22.06 13.67 -20.75
N ILE A 495 -20.87 13.19 -20.42
CA ILE A 495 -20.46 12.87 -19.06
C ILE A 495 -19.28 13.75 -18.73
N ARG A 496 -19.38 14.48 -17.62
CA ARG A 496 -18.33 15.30 -17.05
C ARG A 496 -18.20 14.93 -15.58
N ILE A 497 -17.03 14.44 -15.20
CA ILE A 497 -16.66 14.10 -13.83
C ILE A 497 -15.60 15.09 -13.38
N THR A 498 -15.79 15.71 -12.22
CA THR A 498 -14.82 16.64 -11.62
C THR A 498 -14.39 16.06 -10.27
N ASP A 499 -13.09 15.83 -10.08
CA ASP A 499 -12.57 15.35 -8.80
C ASP A 499 -12.56 16.45 -7.72
N GLY A 500 -12.27 16.07 -6.47
CA GLY A 500 -12.17 17.01 -5.33
C GLY A 500 -11.10 18.09 -5.50
N PHE A 501 -10.20 17.96 -6.48
CA PHE A 501 -9.13 18.92 -6.78
C PHE A 501 -9.46 19.83 -7.98
N GLY A 502 -10.62 19.64 -8.62
CA GLY A 502 -11.05 20.41 -9.78
C GLY A 502 -10.53 19.89 -11.13
N ASN A 503 -9.88 18.73 -11.19
CA ASN A 503 -9.54 18.09 -12.47
C ASN A 503 -10.81 17.56 -13.13
N VAL A 504 -10.89 17.68 -14.45
CA VAL A 504 -12.12 17.41 -15.19
C VAL A 504 -11.89 16.32 -16.23
N TYR A 505 -12.68 15.26 -16.13
CA TYR A 505 -12.67 14.12 -17.04
C TYR A 505 -13.97 14.11 -17.84
N LYS A 506 -13.89 13.97 -19.17
CA LYS A 506 -15.05 14.09 -20.05
C LYS A 506 -15.14 12.95 -21.03
N THR A 507 -16.37 12.54 -21.33
CA THR A 507 -16.67 11.66 -22.45
C THR A 507 -17.99 12.05 -23.10
N MET A 508 -18.04 11.94 -24.43
CA MET A 508 -19.26 11.97 -25.20
C MET A 508 -19.59 10.55 -25.63
N MET A 509 -20.56 9.93 -24.96
CA MET A 509 -21.03 8.59 -25.31
C MET A 509 -21.99 8.67 -26.50
N LYS A 510 -21.60 8.09 -27.65
CA LYS A 510 -22.50 7.86 -28.78
C LYS A 510 -23.35 6.62 -28.51
N ARG A 511 -24.65 6.69 -28.82
CA ARG A 511 -25.61 5.62 -28.54
C ARG A 511 -26.32 5.11 -29.81
N PRO A 512 -26.59 3.79 -29.92
CA PRO A 512 -26.23 2.72 -28.97
C PRO A 512 -24.71 2.49 -28.89
N LYS A 513 -24.16 2.34 -27.67
CA LYS A 513 -22.74 1.98 -27.48
C LYS A 513 -22.62 0.46 -27.47
N LYS A 514 -21.87 -0.11 -28.43
CA LYS A 514 -21.59 -1.55 -28.50
C LYS A 514 -20.96 -2.04 -27.19
N PHE A 515 -21.42 -3.18 -26.70
CA PHE A 515 -20.81 -3.90 -25.59
C PHE A 515 -19.96 -5.06 -26.13
N SER A 516 -18.66 -5.04 -25.82
CA SER A 516 -17.70 -6.09 -26.19
C SER A 516 -16.50 -6.04 -25.24
N TRP A 517 -15.70 -7.11 -25.23
CA TRP A 517 -14.55 -7.24 -24.33
C TRP A 517 -13.49 -6.15 -24.57
N ASP A 518 -13.35 -5.68 -25.81
CA ASP A 518 -12.40 -4.67 -26.29
C ASP A 518 -12.90 -3.22 -26.15
N MET A 519 -13.99 -2.99 -25.43
CA MET A 519 -14.56 -1.64 -25.32
C MET A 519 -13.66 -0.66 -24.54
N GLU A 520 -13.65 0.60 -25.00
CA GLU A 520 -12.95 1.73 -24.38
C GLU A 520 -13.86 2.76 -23.72
#